data_AF-A0AAU9UND1-F1
#
_entry.id   AF-A0AAU9UND1-F1
#
_cell.length_a   1.000
_cell.length_b   1.000
_cell.length_c   1.000
_cell.angle_alpha   90.00
_cell.angle_beta   90.00
_cell.angle_gamma   90.00
#
_symmetry.space_group_name_H-M   'P 1'
#
loop_
_entity.id
_entity.type
_entity.pdbx_description
1 polymer ?
#
loop_
_entity_poly.entity_id
_entity_poly.type
_entity_poly.pdbx_seq_one_letter_code
_entity_poly.pdbx_strand_id
1 'polypeptide(L)'
;MSLKCSLSYNKRRYYVTGFVTNGKETHPDFADHAEVFMLRGLIKNYKQPFAYTFSQAATKGPELLAQLKAVIGKLQEAGLIVVTTVNQANLMKVLTMCNA
;
A
#
# COMPACT_ATOMS: atom_id res chain seq x y z
N MET A 1 -3.91 7.23 -6.30
CA MET A 1 -5.03 7.21 -7.26
C MET A 1 -6.15 8.00 -6.61
N SER A 2 -6.72 9.00 -7.28
CA SER A 2 -7.87 9.71 -6.71
C SER A 2 -9.11 8.81 -6.73
N LEU A 3 -9.89 8.86 -5.66
CA LEU A 3 -11.12 8.11 -5.46
C LEU A 3 -12.28 9.07 -5.28
N LYS A 4 -13.47 8.63 -5.72
CA LYS A 4 -14.70 9.32 -5.34
C LYS A 4 -14.96 9.05 -3.86
N CYS A 5 -14.98 10.12 -3.07
CA CYS A 5 -15.39 10.06 -1.67
C CYS A 5 -16.80 9.45 -1.58
N SER A 6 -16.88 8.26 -1.01
CA SER A 6 -18.12 7.53 -0.80
C SER A 6 -17.95 6.50 0.31
N LEU A 7 -18.99 6.36 1.14
CA LEU A 7 -19.06 5.32 2.16
C LEU A 7 -19.87 4.14 1.62
N SER A 8 -19.37 2.94 1.85
CA SER A 8 -20.08 1.71 1.49
C SER A 8 -20.03 0.75 2.66
N TYR A 9 -21.18 0.23 3.06
CA TYR A 9 -21.24 -0.79 4.09
C TYR A 9 -21.07 -2.18 3.49
N ASN A 10 -20.01 -2.88 3.90
CA ASN A 10 -19.76 -4.25 3.48
C ASN A 10 -20.48 -5.22 4.43
N LYS A 11 -21.70 -5.65 4.07
CA LYS A 11 -22.51 -6.60 4.86
C LYS A 11 -21.80 -7.92 5.15
N ARG A 12 -21.01 -8.43 4.19
CA ARG A 12 -20.35 -9.74 4.32
C ARG A 12 -19.27 -9.73 5.41
N ARG A 13 -18.56 -8.62 5.54
CA ARG A 13 -17.44 -8.47 6.48
C ARG A 13 -17.78 -7.57 7.67
N TYR A 14 -19.03 -7.12 7.77
CA TYR A 14 -19.54 -6.28 8.85
C TYR A 14 -18.69 -5.02 9.15
N TYR A 15 -18.20 -4.34 8.10
CA TYR A 15 -17.45 -3.09 8.27
C TYR A 15 -17.80 -2.06 7.18
N VAL A 16 -17.56 -0.79 7.48
CA VAL A 16 -17.74 0.33 6.55
C VAL A 16 -16.41 0.62 5.84
N THR A 17 -16.45 0.68 4.52
CA THR A 17 -15.34 1.13 3.65
C THR A 17 -15.55 2.59 3.25
N GLY A 18 -14.46 3.34 3.06
CA GLY A 18 -14.48 4.74 2.61
C GLY A 18 -13.83 5.73 3.58
N PHE A 19 -13.42 5.24 4.74
CA PHE A 19 -12.65 6.01 5.72
C PHE A 19 -11.14 5.88 5.48
N VAL A 20 -10.39 6.86 5.99
CA VAL A 20 -8.92 6.85 6.01
C VAL A 20 -8.42 5.67 6.85
N THR A 21 -7.50 4.90 6.30
CA THR A 21 -6.86 3.79 7.02
C THR A 21 -5.40 3.64 6.66
N ASN A 22 -4.60 3.47 7.70
CA ASN A 22 -3.15 3.28 7.63
C ASN A 22 -2.80 1.78 7.74
N GLY A 23 -3.78 0.90 7.53
CA GLY A 23 -3.66 -0.55 7.66
C GLY A 23 -3.62 -1.06 9.10
N LYS A 24 -3.52 -0.18 10.09
CA LYS A 24 -3.58 -0.48 11.54
C LYS A 24 -4.76 0.22 12.21
N GLU A 25 -4.91 1.51 11.94
CA GLU A 25 -5.93 2.36 12.51
C GLU A 25 -6.84 2.88 11.40
N THR A 26 -8.10 3.15 11.75
CA THR A 26 -9.09 3.77 10.88
C THR A 26 -9.49 5.08 11.52
N HIS A 27 -9.33 6.18 10.78
CA HIS A 27 -9.75 7.50 11.22
C HIS A 27 -11.14 7.80 10.66
N PRO A 28 -12.00 8.56 11.37
CA PRO A 28 -13.34 8.90 10.91
C PRO A 28 -13.36 9.88 9.71
N ASP A 29 -12.21 10.17 9.13
CA ASP A 29 -12.05 11.04 7.98
C ASP A 29 -12.34 10.30 6.67
N PHE A 30 -12.85 11.04 5.68
CA PHE A 30 -13.16 10.47 4.38
C PHE A 30 -11.90 10.34 3.51
N ALA A 31 -11.67 9.14 2.97
CA ALA A 31 -10.58 8.92 2.04
C ALA A 31 -10.94 9.41 0.63
N ASP A 32 -10.01 10.16 0.02
CA ASP A 32 -10.09 10.65 -1.36
C ASP A 32 -8.93 10.11 -2.22
N HIS A 33 -7.94 9.47 -1.61
CA HIS A 33 -6.81 8.84 -2.30
C HIS A 33 -6.62 7.39 -1.85
N ALA A 34 -6.26 6.55 -2.81
CA ALA A 34 -5.71 5.21 -2.56
C ALA A 34 -4.23 5.18 -2.94
N GLU A 35 -3.43 4.69 -2.00
CA GLU A 35 -2.03 4.38 -2.17
C GLU A 35 -1.87 2.86 -2.29
N VAL A 36 -1.15 2.41 -3.31
CA VAL A 36 -0.98 1.00 -3.62
C VAL A 36 0.51 0.66 -3.67
N PHE A 37 0.88 -0.38 -2.92
CA PHE A 37 2.20 -0.96 -2.93
C PHE A 37 2.20 -2.15 -3.91
N MET A 38 2.99 -2.03 -4.98
CA MET A 38 3.18 -3.08 -5.96
C MET A 38 4.59 -3.66 -5.88
N LEU A 39 4.67 -4.98 -5.85
CA LEU A 39 5.89 -5.71 -6.10
C LEU A 39 6.17 -5.77 -7.59
N ARG A 40 7.42 -5.55 -7.96
CA ARG A 40 7.91 -5.77 -9.32
C ARG A 40 9.15 -6.63 -9.30
N GLY A 41 9.11 -7.75 -10.00
CA GLY A 41 10.30 -8.58 -10.22
C GLY A 41 11.26 -7.89 -11.17
N LEU A 42 12.54 -7.78 -10.78
CA LEU A 42 13.58 -7.24 -11.65
C LEU A 42 13.94 -8.22 -12.78
N ILE A 43 14.16 -9.49 -12.44
CA ILE A 43 14.56 -10.54 -13.40
C ILE A 43 13.34 -11.11 -14.14
N LYS A 44 12.33 -11.58 -13.40
CA LYS A 44 11.17 -12.28 -13.96
C LYS A 44 10.05 -11.35 -14.45
N ASN A 45 10.26 -10.02 -14.39
CA ASN A 45 9.34 -8.95 -14.84
C ASN A 45 7.86 -9.12 -14.41
N TYR A 46 7.59 -9.77 -13.27
CA TYR A 46 6.25 -9.89 -12.72
C TYR A 46 5.83 -8.59 -12.01
N LYS A 47 4.52 -8.36 -11.92
CA LYS A 47 3.94 -7.25 -11.16
C LYS A 47 2.79 -7.76 -10.32
N GLN A 48 2.80 -7.49 -9.02
CA GLN A 48 1.75 -7.92 -8.10
C GLN A 48 1.42 -6.83 -7.08
N PRO A 49 0.15 -6.42 -6.91
CA PRO A 49 -0.23 -5.59 -5.79
C PRO A 49 -0.11 -6.38 -4.48
N PHE A 50 0.55 -5.80 -3.49
CA PHE A 50 0.82 -6.47 -2.21
C PHE A 50 0.04 -5.84 -1.06
N ALA A 51 -0.04 -4.51 -1.02
CA ALA A 51 -0.77 -3.79 0.01
C ALA A 51 -1.41 -2.52 -0.57
N TYR A 52 -2.44 -2.03 0.11
CA TYR A 52 -3.07 -0.76 -0.19
C TYR A 52 -3.48 -0.06 1.10
N THR A 53 -3.46 1.26 1.07
CA THR A 53 -3.89 2.15 2.15
C THR A 53 -4.79 3.24 1.58
N PHE A 54 -5.65 3.79 2.42
CA PHE A 54 -6.56 4.87 2.04
C PHE A 54 -6.19 6.11 2.85
N SER A 55 -5.92 7.21 2.18
CA SER A 55 -5.51 8.46 2.81
C SER A 55 -6.40 9.61 2.35
N GLN A 56 -6.45 10.64 3.20
CA GLN A 56 -7.01 11.93 2.84
C GLN A 56 -5.86 12.82 2.37
N ALA A 57 -5.89 13.24 1.10
CA ALA A 57 -4.80 13.88 0.39
C ALA A 57 -3.49 13.06 0.38
N ALA A 58 -2.34 13.72 0.18
CA ALA A 58 -1.05 13.06 0.14
C ALA A 58 -0.65 12.52 1.53
N THR A 59 -0.27 11.24 1.58
CA THR A 59 0.23 10.58 2.80
C THR A 59 1.44 11.33 3.35
N LYS A 60 1.45 11.60 4.67
CA LYS A 60 2.57 12.30 5.32
C LYS A 60 3.84 11.45 5.21
N GLY A 61 4.95 12.05 4.79
CA GLY A 61 6.25 11.38 4.63
C GLY A 61 6.69 10.43 5.76
N PRO A 62 6.59 10.79 7.06
CA PRO A 62 6.98 9.87 8.14
C PRO A 62 6.10 8.63 8.23
N GLU A 63 4.81 8.77 7.92
CA GLU A 63 3.85 7.67 7.96
C GLU A 63 4.09 6.71 6.80
N LEU A 64 4.33 7.25 5.60
CA LEU A 64 4.71 6.48 4.42
C LEU A 64 5.99 5.68 4.67
N LEU A 65 7.00 6.28 5.31
CA LEU A 65 8.24 5.59 5.67
C LEU A 65 7.98 4.43 6.64
N ALA A 66 7.10 4.61 7.62
CA ALA A 66 6.74 3.56 8.57
C ALA A 66 6.01 2.39 7.87
N GLN A 67 5.06 2.69 6.98
CA GLN A 67 4.38 1.70 6.16
C GLN A 67 5.38 0.95 5.27
N LEU A 68 6.31 1.66 4.63
CA LEU A 68 7.34 1.07 3.77
C LEU A 68 8.26 0.12 4.54
N LYS A 69 8.76 0.53 5.71
CA LYS A 69 9.61 -0.33 6.56
C LYS A 69 8.90 -1.61 6.94
N ALA A 70 7.62 -1.53 7.28
CA ALA A 70 6.80 -2.70 7.60
C ALA A 70 6.62 -3.63 6.39
N VAL A 71 6.40 -3.08 5.19
CA VAL A 71 6.29 -3.86 3.95
C VAL A 71 7.62 -4.54 3.63
N ILE A 72 8.74 -3.82 3.67
CA ILE A 72 10.07 -4.38 3.38
C ILE A 72 10.40 -5.52 4.35
N GLY A 73 10.12 -5.34 5.65
CA GLY A 73 10.32 -6.41 6.64
C GLY A 73 9.56 -7.69 6.29
N LYS A 74 8.27 -7.58 5.95
CA LYS A 74 7.46 -8.73 5.53
C LYS A 74 7.95 -9.40 4.25
N LEU A 75 8.50 -8.62 3.31
CA LEU A 75 9.04 -9.17 2.07
C LEU A 75 10.34 -9.94 2.31
N GLN A 76 11.20 -9.42 3.18
CA GLN A 76 12.42 -10.10 3.59
C GLN A 76 12.13 -11.38 4.36
N GLU A 77 11.14 -11.37 5.27
CA GLU A 77 10.63 -12.56 5.96
C GLU A 77 10.09 -13.61 4.97
N ALA A 78 9.48 -13.17 3.86
CA ALA A 78 9.01 -14.05 2.79
C ALA A 78 10.12 -14.55 1.85
N GLY A 79 11.39 -14.17 2.07
CA GLY A 79 12.55 -14.58 1.26
C GLY A 79 12.76 -13.76 -0.03
N LEU A 80 12.12 -12.60 -0.16
CA LEU A 80 12.33 -11.70 -1.30
C LEU A 80 13.45 -10.69 -1.00
N ILE A 81 14.36 -10.51 -1.95
CA ILE A 81 15.43 -9.53 -1.84
C ILE A 81 14.93 -8.20 -2.41
N VAL A 82 14.67 -7.23 -1.54
CA VAL A 82 14.30 -5.86 -1.95
C VAL A 82 15.56 -5.10 -2.35
N VAL A 83 15.66 -4.71 -3.61
CA VAL A 83 16.84 -4.00 -4.16
C VAL A 83 16.63 -2.49 -4.12
N THR A 84 15.44 -2.03 -4.52
CA THR A 84 15.13 -0.61 -4.55
C THR A 84 13.62 -0.37 -4.49
N THR A 85 13.24 0.82 -4.07
CA THR A 85 11.84 1.26 -4.00
C THR A 85 11.67 2.51 -4.84
N VAL A 86 10.69 2.52 -5.74
CA VAL A 86 10.36 3.64 -6.60
C VAL A 86 9.01 4.19 -6.16
N ASN A 87 8.99 5.44 -5.72
CA ASN A 87 7.75 6.14 -5.41
C ASN A 87 7.32 7.00 -6.61
N GLN A 88 6.07 6.84 -7.04
CA GLN A 88 5.47 7.68 -8.08
C GLN A 88 4.10 8.16 -7.60
N ALA A 89 4.05 9.39 -7.06
CA ALA A 89 2.87 10.15 -6.58
C ALA A 89 1.91 9.40 -5.64
N ASN A 90 1.31 8.29 -6.06
CA ASN A 90 0.39 7.46 -5.29
C ASN A 90 0.59 5.95 -5.52
N LEU A 91 1.71 5.57 -6.15
CA LEU A 91 2.04 4.20 -6.48
C LEU A 91 3.47 3.92 -6.10
N MET A 92 3.65 3.01 -5.15
CA MET A 92 4.97 2.59 -4.71
C MET A 92 5.31 1.24 -5.31
N LYS A 93 6.37 1.20 -6.12
CA LYS A 93 6.90 -0.04 -6.72
C LYS A 93 8.10 -0.49 -5.91
N VAL A 94 8.01 -1.66 -5.30
CA VAL A 94 9.13 -2.32 -4.63
C VAL A 94 9.75 -3.31 -5.62
N LEU A 95 10.98 -3.03 -6.03
CA LEU A 95 11.72 -3.87 -6.96
C LEU A 95 12.41 -4.98 -6.18
N THR A 96 12.06 -6.21 -6.51
CA THR A 96 12.58 -7.41 -5.85
C THR A 96 13.28 -8.33 -6.83
N MET A 97 14.30 -9.04 -6.33
CA MET A 97 14.89 -10.20 -6.99
C MET A 97 14.37 -11.45 -6.28
N CYS A 98 13.89 -12.42 -7.06
CA CYS A 98 13.66 -13.76 -6.54
C CYS A 98 15.01 -14.44 -6.42
N ASN A 99 15.32 -15.01 -5.26
CA ASN A 99 16.42 -15.96 -5.17
C ASN A 99 16.12 -17.13 -6.13
N ALA A 100 17.12 -17.48 -6.94
CA ALA A 100 17.06 -18.65 -7.81
C ALA A 100 17.21 -19.92 -6.98
#